data_AF-A0AA42NHL9-F1
#
_entry.id   AF-A0AA42NHL9-F1
#
_cell.length_a   1.000
_cell.length_b   1.000
_cell.length_c   1.000
_cell.angle_alpha   90.00
_cell.angle_beta   90.00
_cell.angle_gamma   90.00
#
_symmetry.space_group_name_H-M   'P 1'
#
loop_
_entity.id
_entity.type
_entity.pdbx_description
1 polymer ?
#
loop_
_entity_poly.entity_id
_entity_poly.type
_entity_poly.pdbx_seq_one_letter_code
_entity_poly.pdbx_strand_id
1 'polypeptide(L)'
;MTAEFPIAYIEPVFRPPSEAHSLILPVTNGCSWNHCTFCEMYTAPQKKFRARDEDQVLDEIRRAGERLIVQRVFLADGDALVLPTRRLLNILVAIREHMPDVRRVSSYCLPRNLRKKSVEELRELADAGLGMAYVGCESGDDEVLARVNKGETFASSLSALEKLGEAGITRSVMILNGLGGTALSEQHADNSARLMNAAQPEFLSTLVVSFPMGEARFRTGFEDFQPLGQRQLFLEVERLLQGLELRDTVFRSDHASNYLVLKGNLGADKERLLAQVRQAIERPQSVGLRQEWQRGL
;
A
#
# COMPACT_ATOMS: atom_id res chain seq x y z
N MET A 1 -2.61 -0.13 -39.30
CA MET A 1 -1.86 -0.67 -38.15
C MET A 1 -2.48 -0.05 -36.91
N THR A 2 -3.20 -0.82 -36.11
CA THR A 2 -3.66 -0.37 -34.79
C THR A 2 -2.42 0.03 -33.99
N ALA A 3 -2.29 1.30 -33.63
CA ALA A 3 -1.14 1.78 -32.87
C ALA A 3 -1.08 1.00 -31.55
N GLU A 4 0.00 0.25 -31.36
CA GLU A 4 0.28 -0.45 -30.10
C GLU A 4 0.30 0.57 -28.95
N PHE A 5 -0.24 0.18 -27.80
CA PHE A 5 -0.30 1.03 -26.62
C PHE A 5 1.13 1.50 -26.25
N PRO A 6 1.33 2.77 -25.86
CA PRO A 6 2.68 3.34 -25.78
C PRO A 6 3.53 2.78 -24.64
N ILE A 7 2.96 2.08 -23.66
CA ILE A 7 3.67 1.49 -22.51
C ILE A 7 3.76 -0.03 -22.66
N ALA A 8 4.95 -0.60 -22.48
CA ALA A 8 5.14 -2.04 -22.42
C ALA A 8 4.88 -2.60 -21.01
N TYR A 9 3.94 -3.54 -20.90
CA TYR A 9 3.59 -4.19 -19.64
C TYR A 9 4.14 -5.62 -19.54
N ILE A 10 4.54 -5.99 -18.32
CA ILE A 10 4.84 -7.37 -17.94
C ILE A 10 3.74 -7.81 -16.98
N GLU A 11 2.82 -8.62 -17.47
CA GLU A 11 1.67 -9.07 -16.69
C GLU A 11 2.07 -10.10 -15.62
N PRO A 12 1.37 -10.11 -14.47
CA PRO A 12 0.25 -9.24 -14.10
C PRO A 12 0.67 -7.86 -13.57
N VAL A 13 -0.03 -6.80 -13.94
CA VAL A 13 0.19 -5.46 -13.36
C VAL A 13 -0.65 -5.24 -12.10
N PHE A 14 -0.03 -4.77 -11.02
CA PHE A 14 -0.72 -4.46 -9.77
C PHE A 14 -0.79 -2.97 -9.49
N ARG A 15 -1.95 -2.50 -9.02
CA ARG A 15 -2.18 -1.12 -8.62
C ARG A 15 -3.25 -1.04 -7.52
N PRO A 16 -3.26 0.01 -6.70
CA PRO A 16 -4.35 0.28 -5.79
C PRO A 16 -5.64 0.63 -6.55
N PRO A 17 -6.84 0.32 -6.03
CA PRO A 17 -8.11 0.68 -6.67
C PRO A 17 -8.25 2.19 -6.95
N SER A 18 -7.68 3.03 -6.09
CA SER A 18 -7.64 4.49 -6.25
C SER A 18 -6.82 4.99 -7.45
N GLU A 19 -6.04 4.11 -8.08
CA GLU A 19 -5.26 4.36 -9.30
C GLU A 19 -5.91 3.73 -10.56
N ALA A 20 -7.20 3.36 -10.49
CA ALA A 20 -7.94 2.74 -11.60
C ALA A 20 -7.94 3.56 -12.92
N HIS A 21 -7.82 4.88 -12.82
CA HIS A 21 -7.81 5.82 -13.94
C HIS A 21 -6.45 6.48 -14.18
N SER A 22 -5.40 6.03 -13.49
CA SER A 22 -4.05 6.55 -13.71
C SER A 22 -3.40 5.81 -14.87
N LEU A 23 -2.55 6.51 -15.63
CA LEU A 23 -1.60 5.84 -16.51
C LEU A 23 -0.65 5.02 -15.63
N ILE A 24 -0.68 3.72 -15.81
CA ILE A 24 0.23 2.82 -15.13
C ILE A 24 1.55 2.86 -15.88
N LEU A 25 2.59 3.37 -15.24
CA LEU A 25 3.93 3.49 -15.80
C LEU A 25 4.88 2.62 -14.97
N PRO A 26 5.15 1.38 -15.38
CA PRO A 26 6.16 0.55 -14.72
C PRO A 26 7.52 1.21 -14.91
N VAL A 27 8.21 1.52 -13.83
CA VAL A 27 9.60 2.04 -13.83
C VAL A 27 10.59 1.01 -13.27
N THR A 28 10.05 0.04 -12.56
CA THR A 28 10.67 -1.21 -12.18
C THR A 28 9.78 -2.36 -12.65
N ASN A 29 10.23 -3.60 -12.48
CA ASN A 29 9.41 -4.80 -12.57
C ASN A 29 9.54 -5.54 -11.25
N GLY A 30 8.47 -6.11 -10.70
CA GLY A 30 8.55 -6.88 -9.46
C GLY A 30 8.71 -6.03 -8.19
N CYS A 31 8.98 -6.71 -7.07
CA CYS A 31 9.24 -6.09 -5.77
C CYS A 31 10.71 -6.27 -5.40
N SER A 32 11.39 -5.20 -4.95
CA SER A 32 12.82 -5.25 -4.61
C SER A 32 13.14 -6.12 -3.39
N TRP A 33 12.14 -6.39 -2.55
CA TRP A 33 12.25 -7.30 -1.41
C TRP A 33 11.76 -8.71 -1.73
N ASN A 34 10.53 -8.88 -2.20
CA ASN A 34 9.90 -10.17 -2.60
C ASN A 34 10.08 -11.37 -1.65
N HIS A 35 10.43 -11.15 -0.39
CA HIS A 35 10.61 -12.21 0.60
C HIS A 35 9.46 -12.33 1.61
N CYS A 36 8.51 -11.38 1.61
CA CYS A 36 7.32 -11.43 2.46
C CYS A 36 6.54 -12.72 2.22
N THR A 37 6.36 -13.56 3.24
CA THR A 37 5.77 -14.88 3.09
C THR A 37 4.28 -14.83 2.69
N PHE A 38 3.56 -13.76 3.06
CA PHE A 38 2.15 -13.54 2.71
C PHE A 38 1.92 -13.00 1.29
N CYS A 39 2.94 -12.40 0.65
CA CYS A 39 2.73 -11.62 -0.59
C CYS A 39 2.91 -12.49 -1.83
N GLU A 40 1.83 -12.80 -2.54
CA GLU A 40 1.86 -13.66 -3.73
C GLU A 40 1.98 -12.88 -5.06
N MET A 41 1.99 -11.54 -5.00
CA MET A 41 1.91 -10.67 -6.19
C MET A 41 3.09 -10.85 -7.16
N TYR A 42 4.32 -10.95 -6.66
CA TYR A 42 5.54 -10.90 -7.49
C TYR A 42 6.29 -12.24 -7.53
N THR A 43 5.60 -13.37 -7.33
CA THR A 43 6.20 -14.71 -7.30
C THR A 43 6.35 -15.34 -8.68
N ALA A 44 5.62 -14.84 -9.69
CA ALA A 44 5.70 -15.36 -11.06
C ALA A 44 7.11 -15.15 -11.67
N PRO A 45 7.63 -16.09 -12.50
CA PRO A 45 8.99 -16.02 -13.03
C PRO A 45 9.34 -14.73 -13.78
N GLN A 46 8.36 -14.13 -14.47
CA GLN A 46 8.51 -12.88 -15.21
C GLN A 46 8.53 -11.62 -14.31
N LYS A 47 8.09 -11.72 -13.05
CA LYS A 47 8.02 -10.64 -12.06
C LYS A 47 9.27 -10.50 -11.19
N LYS A 48 10.40 -11.05 -11.64
CA LYS A 48 11.70 -10.85 -10.99
C LYS A 48 12.09 -9.38 -10.98
N PHE A 49 12.58 -8.92 -9.83
CA PHE A 49 12.94 -7.54 -9.64
C PHE A 49 14.00 -7.07 -10.65
N ARG A 50 13.71 -5.97 -11.35
CA ARG A 50 14.69 -5.20 -12.10
C ARG A 50 14.25 -3.76 -12.27
N ALA A 51 15.19 -2.84 -12.30
CA ALA A 51 14.92 -1.53 -12.86
C ALA A 51 14.67 -1.68 -14.37
N ARG A 52 13.69 -0.96 -14.93
CA ARG A 52 13.55 -0.90 -16.39
C ARG A 52 14.72 -0.10 -16.97
N ASP A 53 14.87 -0.07 -18.29
CA ASP A 53 15.82 0.84 -18.91
C ASP A 53 15.33 2.30 -18.77
N GLU A 54 16.23 3.25 -18.52
CA GLU A 54 15.84 4.66 -18.31
C GLU A 54 15.36 5.30 -19.62
N ASP A 55 16.12 5.12 -20.70
CA ASP A 55 15.81 5.70 -22.01
C ASP A 55 14.51 5.13 -22.59
N GLN A 56 14.27 3.83 -22.40
CA GLN A 56 13.00 3.21 -22.78
C GLN A 56 11.81 3.85 -22.04
N VAL A 57 11.93 4.08 -20.73
CA VAL A 57 10.85 4.70 -19.93
C VAL A 57 10.60 6.14 -20.38
N LEU A 58 11.66 6.91 -20.67
CA LEU A 58 11.54 8.29 -21.15
C LEU A 58 10.88 8.35 -22.54
N ASP A 59 11.23 7.45 -23.45
CA ASP A 59 10.59 7.34 -24.76
C ASP A 59 9.11 6.93 -24.65
N GLU A 60 8.78 6.02 -23.74
CA GLU A 60 7.39 5.63 -23.44
C GLU A 60 6.56 6.81 -22.90
N ILE A 61 7.13 7.64 -22.02
CA ILE A 61 6.50 8.87 -21.52
C ILE A 61 6.21 9.83 -22.67
N ARG A 62 7.20 10.10 -23.54
CA ARG A 62 7.02 10.96 -24.72
C ARG A 62 5.91 10.43 -25.63
N ARG A 63 5.96 9.15 -26.00
CA ARG A 63 4.94 8.52 -26.85
C ARG A 63 3.56 8.52 -26.21
N ALA A 64 3.47 8.37 -24.90
CA ALA A 64 2.20 8.44 -24.18
C ALA A 64 1.64 9.88 -24.17
N GLY A 65 2.49 10.90 -23.99
CA GLY A 65 2.11 12.31 -24.09
C GLY A 65 1.59 12.71 -25.49
N GLU A 66 2.15 12.11 -26.54
CA GLU A 66 1.70 12.33 -27.93
C GLU A 66 0.34 11.68 -28.25
N ARG A 67 -0.09 10.68 -27.47
CA ARG A 67 -1.20 9.79 -27.85
C ARG A 67 -2.35 9.76 -26.85
N LEU A 68 -2.10 10.12 -25.61
CA LEU A 68 -3.03 9.96 -24.49
C LEU A 68 -3.23 11.28 -23.77
N ILE A 69 -4.44 11.51 -23.26
CA ILE A 69 -4.72 12.58 -22.31
C ILE A 69 -4.59 11.97 -20.91
N VAL A 70 -3.56 12.38 -20.18
CA VAL A 70 -3.20 11.78 -18.88
C VAL A 70 -3.32 12.83 -17.78
N GLN A 71 -4.13 12.55 -16.76
CA GLN A 71 -4.30 13.44 -15.60
C GLN A 71 -3.56 12.94 -14.36
N ARG A 72 -3.25 11.64 -14.32
CA ARG A 72 -2.60 10.96 -13.18
C ARG A 72 -1.69 9.88 -13.69
N VAL A 73 -0.52 9.76 -13.07
CA VAL A 73 0.46 8.70 -13.36
C VAL A 73 0.71 7.91 -12.09
N PHE A 74 0.72 6.59 -12.20
CA PHE A 74 1.14 5.70 -11.14
C PHE A 74 2.45 5.02 -11.55
N LEU A 75 3.54 5.31 -10.84
CA LEU A 75 4.82 4.63 -10.99
C LEU A 75 4.67 3.22 -10.42
N ALA A 76 4.46 2.27 -11.31
CA ALA A 76 3.96 0.95 -11.01
C ALA A 76 5.07 -0.09 -10.82
N ASP A 77 4.61 -1.32 -10.55
CA ASP A 77 5.33 -2.43 -9.93
C ASP A 77 5.68 -2.19 -8.46
N GLY A 78 6.25 -3.18 -7.79
CA GLY A 78 6.22 -3.29 -6.34
C GLY A 78 7.02 -2.24 -5.59
N ASP A 79 7.87 -1.48 -6.27
CA ASP A 79 8.79 -0.56 -5.60
C ASP A 79 9.47 0.44 -6.54
N ALA A 80 8.87 1.61 -6.78
CA ALA A 80 9.49 2.65 -7.61
C ALA A 80 10.61 3.39 -6.86
N LEU A 81 10.43 3.63 -5.56
CA LEU A 81 11.35 4.44 -4.74
C LEU A 81 12.67 3.73 -4.41
N VAL A 82 12.87 2.51 -4.87
CA VAL A 82 14.18 1.85 -4.91
C VAL A 82 15.16 2.55 -5.88
N LEU A 83 14.65 3.21 -6.92
CA LEU A 83 15.48 3.85 -7.95
C LEU A 83 16.28 5.04 -7.34
N PRO A 84 17.47 5.35 -7.88
CA PRO A 84 18.22 6.53 -7.48
C PRO A 84 17.42 7.82 -7.69
N THR A 85 17.60 8.82 -6.81
CA THR A 85 16.89 10.11 -6.86
C THR A 85 17.02 10.78 -8.23
N ARG A 86 18.24 10.84 -8.79
CA ARG A 86 18.51 11.36 -10.15
C ARG A 86 17.55 10.77 -11.20
N ARG A 87 17.37 9.46 -11.17
CA ARG A 87 16.56 8.76 -12.17
C ARG A 87 15.07 9.04 -11.99
N LEU A 88 14.60 9.10 -10.74
CA LEU A 88 13.22 9.48 -10.45
C LEU A 88 12.94 10.93 -10.87
N LEU A 89 13.88 11.85 -10.65
CA LEU A 89 13.77 13.24 -11.11
C LEU A 89 13.66 13.31 -12.64
N ASN A 90 14.50 12.59 -13.38
CA ASN A 90 14.42 12.53 -14.85
C ASN A 90 13.04 12.05 -15.33
N ILE A 91 12.49 11.01 -14.70
CA ILE A 91 11.15 10.48 -15.01
C ILE A 91 10.06 11.53 -14.72
N LEU A 92 10.11 12.18 -13.55
CA LEU A 92 9.11 13.18 -13.14
C LEU A 92 9.16 14.43 -14.03
N VAL A 93 10.36 14.88 -14.40
CA VAL A 93 10.56 16.00 -15.33
C VAL A 93 10.00 15.64 -16.71
N ALA A 94 10.29 14.45 -17.23
CA ALA A 94 9.76 14.01 -18.52
C ALA A 94 8.22 13.89 -18.51
N ILE A 95 7.63 13.41 -17.41
CA ILE A 95 6.16 13.39 -17.25
C ILE A 95 5.61 14.81 -17.33
N ARG A 96 6.22 15.77 -16.63
CA ARG A 96 5.77 17.17 -16.65
C ARG A 96 5.91 17.82 -18.02
N GLU A 97 6.99 17.52 -18.73
CA GLU A 97 7.27 18.07 -20.07
C GLU A 97 6.32 17.51 -21.13
N HIS A 98 6.13 16.18 -21.17
CA HIS A 98 5.36 15.52 -22.21
C HIS A 98 3.88 15.32 -21.87
N MET A 99 3.50 15.41 -20.59
CA MET A 99 2.12 15.26 -20.11
C MET A 99 1.75 16.40 -19.15
N PRO A 100 1.69 17.66 -19.62
CA PRO A 100 1.51 18.83 -18.75
C PRO A 100 0.19 18.85 -17.96
N ASP A 101 -0.82 18.08 -18.40
CA ASP A 101 -2.10 17.93 -17.70
C ASP A 101 -2.04 16.99 -16.48
N VAL A 102 -0.91 16.31 -16.24
CA VAL A 102 -0.73 15.44 -15.08
C VAL A 102 -0.69 16.26 -13.80
N ARG A 103 -1.67 16.04 -12.93
CA ARG A 103 -1.81 16.77 -11.65
C ARG A 103 -1.21 16.02 -10.47
N ARG A 104 -0.96 14.72 -10.62
CA ARG A 104 -0.44 13.87 -9.55
C ARG A 104 0.31 12.68 -10.11
N VAL A 105 1.54 12.48 -9.63
CA VAL A 105 2.28 11.23 -9.73
C VAL A 105 2.26 10.54 -8.37
N SER A 106 1.97 9.24 -8.36
CA SER A 106 2.01 8.41 -7.15
C SER A 106 2.79 7.12 -7.36
N SER A 107 3.21 6.45 -6.28
CA SER A 107 3.94 5.17 -6.39
C SER A 107 3.69 4.22 -5.23
N TYR A 108 4.00 2.94 -5.41
CA TYR A 108 4.28 2.07 -4.26
C TYR A 108 5.63 2.43 -3.61
N CYS A 109 5.73 2.20 -2.30
CA CYS A 109 6.92 2.44 -1.50
C CYS A 109 7.10 1.33 -0.45
N LEU A 110 8.26 0.67 -0.48
CA LEU A 110 8.74 -0.09 0.67
C LEU A 110 9.51 0.83 1.63
N PRO A 111 9.18 0.87 2.94
CA PRO A 111 9.84 1.74 3.92
C PRO A 111 11.38 1.69 3.87
N ARG A 112 11.99 0.51 3.73
CA ARG A 112 13.46 0.32 3.65
C ARG A 112 14.17 1.16 2.60
N ASN A 113 13.52 1.49 1.48
CA ASN A 113 14.19 2.23 0.42
C ASN A 113 14.35 3.70 0.74
N LEU A 114 13.52 4.22 1.65
CA LEU A 114 13.65 5.58 2.16
C LEU A 114 14.82 5.72 3.13
N ARG A 115 15.43 4.62 3.60
CA ARG A 115 16.69 4.69 4.38
C ARG A 115 17.83 5.30 3.56
N LYS A 116 17.81 5.08 2.24
CA LYS A 116 18.84 5.57 1.30
C LYS A 116 18.51 6.93 0.68
N LYS A 117 17.45 7.60 1.15
CA LYS A 117 17.06 8.93 0.68
C LYS A 117 16.99 9.90 1.86
N SER A 118 17.56 11.09 1.69
CA SER A 118 17.36 12.18 2.66
C SER A 118 15.97 12.81 2.51
N VAL A 119 15.57 13.63 3.47
CA VAL A 119 14.31 14.39 3.38
C VAL A 119 14.39 15.41 2.24
N GLU A 120 15.56 16.00 2.02
CA GLU A 120 15.82 16.96 0.94
C GLU A 120 15.65 16.29 -0.43
N GLU A 121 16.22 15.10 -0.63
CA GLU A 121 16.03 14.34 -1.88
C GLU A 121 14.55 14.00 -2.10
N LEU A 122 13.81 13.65 -1.04
CA LEU A 122 12.37 13.40 -1.16
C LEU A 122 11.59 14.67 -1.46
N ARG A 123 12.01 15.83 -0.92
CA ARG A 123 11.41 17.13 -1.22
C ARG A 123 11.65 17.52 -2.69
N GLU A 124 12.83 17.26 -3.23
CA GLU A 124 13.10 17.44 -4.67
C GLU A 124 12.16 16.58 -5.52
N LEU A 125 11.89 15.34 -5.13
CA LEU A 125 10.92 14.48 -5.83
C LEU A 125 9.49 15.01 -5.69
N ALA A 126 9.11 15.53 -4.53
CA ALA A 126 7.81 16.14 -4.30
C ALA A 126 7.60 17.36 -5.21
N ASP A 127 8.58 18.27 -5.25
CA ASP A 127 8.59 19.46 -6.10
C ASP A 127 8.54 19.08 -7.59
N ALA A 128 9.22 18.01 -7.97
CA ALA A 128 9.20 17.45 -9.31
C ALA A 128 7.87 16.77 -9.68
N GLY A 129 6.99 16.46 -8.71
CA GLY A 129 5.59 16.06 -8.95
C GLY A 129 5.15 14.76 -8.27
N LEU A 130 6.02 14.10 -7.49
CA LEU A 130 5.65 12.93 -6.69
C LEU A 130 4.78 13.36 -5.51
N GLY A 131 3.46 13.31 -5.68
CA GLY A 131 2.51 13.83 -4.70
C GLY A 131 2.09 12.81 -3.63
N MET A 132 2.23 11.50 -3.89
CA MET A 132 1.72 10.48 -2.96
C MET A 132 2.47 9.15 -3.03
N ALA A 133 2.65 8.50 -1.88
CA ALA A 133 3.20 7.15 -1.77
C ALA A 133 2.22 6.20 -1.07
N TYR A 134 1.99 5.03 -1.67
CA TYR A 134 1.32 3.90 -1.04
C TYR A 134 2.35 3.08 -0.27
N VAL A 135 2.26 3.10 1.05
CA VAL A 135 3.26 2.51 1.95
C VAL A 135 2.70 1.22 2.56
N GLY A 136 3.30 0.10 2.19
CA GLY A 136 2.99 -1.20 2.78
C GLY A 136 3.72 -1.40 4.10
N CYS A 137 3.11 -0.91 5.20
CA CYS A 137 3.56 -1.21 6.57
C CYS A 137 3.13 -2.60 6.99
N GLU A 138 1.88 -2.97 6.68
CA GLU A 138 1.21 -4.25 6.96
C GLU A 138 0.99 -4.54 8.45
N SER A 139 1.92 -4.15 9.32
CA SER A 139 1.85 -4.26 10.78
C SER A 139 2.74 -3.20 11.43
N GLY A 140 2.35 -2.70 12.60
CA GLY A 140 3.25 -1.98 13.50
C GLY A 140 4.01 -2.88 14.48
N ASP A 141 3.75 -4.19 14.49
CA ASP A 141 4.35 -5.14 15.42
C ASP A 141 5.58 -5.85 14.83
N ASP A 142 6.73 -5.72 15.49
CA ASP A 142 8.01 -6.27 15.04
C ASP A 142 8.01 -7.80 14.96
N GLU A 143 7.32 -8.49 15.87
CA GLU A 143 7.25 -9.94 15.87
C GLU A 143 6.42 -10.44 14.67
N VAL A 144 5.26 -9.85 14.42
CA VAL A 144 4.46 -10.15 13.22
C VAL A 144 5.28 -9.88 11.95
N LEU A 145 5.97 -8.73 11.86
CA LEU A 145 6.80 -8.39 10.70
C LEU A 145 7.95 -9.39 10.49
N ALA A 146 8.55 -9.89 11.58
CA ALA A 146 9.58 -10.91 11.53
C ALA A 146 9.04 -12.27 11.07
N ARG A 147 7.93 -12.76 11.65
CA ARG A 147 7.30 -14.04 11.28
C ARG A 147 6.88 -14.08 9.80
N VAL A 148 6.47 -12.95 9.23
CA VAL A 148 6.09 -12.88 7.82
C VAL A 148 7.21 -12.45 6.88
N ASN A 149 8.44 -12.33 7.40
CA ASN A 149 9.63 -11.91 6.67
C ASN A 149 9.42 -10.61 5.86
N LYS A 150 8.80 -9.59 6.47
CA LYS A 150 8.54 -8.29 5.81
C LYS A 150 9.83 -7.47 5.62
N GLY A 151 10.85 -7.74 6.42
CA GLY A 151 12.12 -7.01 6.38
C GLY A 151 12.00 -5.57 6.89
N GLU A 152 11.02 -5.28 7.73
CA GLU A 152 10.78 -3.98 8.37
C GLU A 152 10.57 -4.14 9.87
N THR A 153 10.67 -3.03 10.58
CA THR A 153 10.30 -2.87 11.99
C THR A 153 9.38 -1.67 12.16
N PHE A 154 8.82 -1.50 13.35
CA PHE A 154 8.12 -0.29 13.79
C PHE A 154 8.99 0.94 13.50
N ALA A 155 10.24 0.92 13.95
CA ALA A 155 11.15 2.06 13.82
C ALA A 155 11.46 2.41 12.36
N SER A 156 11.68 1.39 11.50
CA SER A 156 11.95 1.66 10.07
C SER A 156 10.71 2.14 9.32
N SER A 157 9.53 1.65 9.69
CA SER A 157 8.26 2.12 9.14
C SER A 157 7.96 3.55 9.56
N LEU A 158 8.15 3.88 10.84
CA LEU A 158 7.94 5.23 11.36
C LEU A 158 8.88 6.23 10.67
N SER A 159 10.18 5.93 10.63
CA SER A 159 11.17 6.80 9.99
C SER A 159 10.84 7.04 8.51
N ALA A 160 10.35 6.03 7.79
CA ALA A 160 9.92 6.19 6.40
C ALA A 160 8.71 7.12 6.26
N LEU A 161 7.71 6.98 7.13
CA LEU A 161 6.49 7.81 7.12
C LEU A 161 6.77 9.26 7.55
N GLU A 162 7.67 9.47 8.51
CA GLU A 162 8.12 10.80 8.92
C GLU A 162 8.84 11.51 7.77
N LYS A 163 9.81 10.85 7.14
CA LYS A 163 10.54 11.41 5.99
C LYS A 163 9.62 11.83 4.84
N LEU A 164 8.63 11.00 4.49
CA LEU A 164 7.64 11.34 3.46
C LEU A 164 6.81 12.57 3.87
N GLY A 165 6.40 12.63 5.14
CA GLY A 165 5.64 13.76 5.68
C GLY A 165 6.42 15.07 5.66
N GLU A 166 7.66 15.05 6.14
CA GLU A 166 8.55 16.20 6.14
C GLU A 166 8.88 16.71 4.72
N ALA A 167 8.86 15.82 3.74
CA ALA A 167 9.03 16.14 2.32
C ALA A 167 7.74 16.64 1.65
N GLY A 168 6.58 16.59 2.34
CA GLY A 168 5.29 16.99 1.77
C GLY A 168 4.65 15.96 0.85
N ILE A 169 5.08 14.69 0.90
CA ILE A 169 4.50 13.60 0.12
C ILE A 169 3.36 12.97 0.91
N THR A 170 2.17 12.92 0.31
CA THR A 170 0.99 12.29 0.93
C THR A 170 1.23 10.80 1.17
N ARG A 171 0.86 10.30 2.35
CA ARG A 171 1.08 8.91 2.77
C ARG A 171 -0.23 8.15 2.80
N SER A 172 -0.30 7.09 2.00
CA SER A 172 -1.41 6.13 2.04
C SER A 172 -0.92 4.81 2.61
N VAL A 173 -1.21 4.57 3.88
CA VAL A 173 -0.69 3.42 4.63
C VAL A 173 -1.69 2.27 4.63
N MET A 174 -1.17 1.04 4.53
CA MET A 174 -1.95 -0.19 4.60
C MET A 174 -1.53 -1.02 5.81
N ILE A 175 -2.52 -1.56 6.52
CA ILE A 175 -2.38 -2.55 7.61
C ILE A 175 -3.18 -3.81 7.24
N LEU A 176 -2.62 -4.99 7.49
CA LEU A 176 -3.24 -6.27 7.17
C LEU A 176 -3.93 -6.89 8.39
N ASN A 177 -5.25 -6.76 8.44
CA ASN A 177 -6.10 -7.42 9.42
C ASN A 177 -5.94 -8.95 9.32
N GLY A 178 -5.71 -9.60 10.46
CA GLY A 178 -5.49 -11.03 10.62
C GLY A 178 -4.05 -11.49 10.38
N LEU A 179 -3.11 -10.59 10.06
CA LEU A 179 -1.73 -10.96 9.74
C LEU A 179 -1.01 -11.66 10.91
N GLY A 180 -1.31 -11.26 12.14
CA GLY A 180 -0.75 -11.85 13.36
C GLY A 180 -1.36 -13.21 13.76
N GLY A 181 -2.40 -13.67 13.06
CA GLY A 181 -3.18 -14.83 13.49
C GLY A 181 -3.77 -14.66 14.89
N THR A 182 -4.33 -15.72 15.47
CA THR A 182 -4.92 -15.65 16.81
C THR A 182 -3.90 -15.29 17.90
N ALA A 183 -2.66 -15.77 17.76
CA ALA A 183 -1.62 -15.62 18.77
C ALA A 183 -1.18 -14.16 18.97
N LEU A 184 -1.11 -13.38 17.89
CA LEU A 184 -0.56 -12.02 17.90
C LEU A 184 -1.59 -10.95 17.51
N SER A 185 -2.88 -11.28 17.49
CA SER A 185 -3.93 -10.36 17.02
C SER A 185 -4.01 -9.07 17.84
N GLU A 186 -4.01 -9.20 19.16
CA GLU A 186 -4.12 -8.04 20.05
C GLU A 186 -2.89 -7.12 19.95
N GLN A 187 -1.67 -7.69 20.02
CA GLN A 187 -0.44 -6.92 19.89
C GLN A 187 -0.29 -6.28 18.51
N HIS A 188 -0.73 -6.97 17.44
CA HIS A 188 -0.74 -6.45 16.09
C HIS A 188 -1.60 -5.18 15.99
N ALA A 189 -2.83 -5.22 16.53
CA ALA A 189 -3.72 -4.07 16.56
C ALA A 189 -3.14 -2.90 17.36
N ASP A 190 -2.63 -3.17 18.57
CA ASP A 190 -2.10 -2.13 19.47
C ASP A 190 -0.85 -1.45 18.90
N ASN A 191 0.10 -2.23 18.38
CA ASN A 191 1.34 -1.69 17.84
C ASN A 191 1.13 -1.02 16.48
N SER A 192 0.17 -1.49 15.68
CA SER A 192 -0.26 -0.79 14.46
C SER A 192 -0.92 0.55 14.80
N ALA A 193 -1.76 0.61 15.84
CA ALA A 193 -2.34 1.87 16.32
C ALA A 193 -1.23 2.84 16.78
N ARG A 194 -0.26 2.37 17.59
CA ARG A 194 0.90 3.19 18.01
C ARG A 194 1.67 3.76 16.82
N LEU A 195 1.92 2.94 15.78
CA LEU A 195 2.66 3.39 14.61
C LEU A 195 1.90 4.50 13.87
N MET A 196 0.60 4.31 13.67
CA MET A 196 -0.23 5.30 12.97
C MET A 196 -0.38 6.58 13.79
N ASN A 197 -0.53 6.47 15.11
CA ASN A 197 -0.61 7.62 16.01
C ASN A 197 0.67 8.46 15.99
N ALA A 198 1.83 7.81 15.90
CA ALA A 198 3.11 8.50 15.76
C ALA A 198 3.24 9.16 14.38
N ALA A 199 2.87 8.46 13.30
CA ALA A 199 3.10 8.90 11.93
C ALA A 199 2.06 9.91 11.38
N GLN A 200 0.83 9.89 11.90
CA GLN A 200 -0.32 10.69 11.45
C GLN A 200 -0.46 10.74 9.90
N PRO A 201 -0.64 9.59 9.22
CA PRO A 201 -0.74 9.56 7.75
C PRO A 201 -2.06 10.17 7.26
N GLU A 202 -2.08 10.69 6.04
CA GLU A 202 -3.27 11.27 5.42
C GLU A 202 -4.34 10.20 5.12
N PHE A 203 -3.91 9.00 4.72
CA PHE A 203 -4.79 7.87 4.46
C PHE A 203 -4.33 6.63 5.21
N LEU A 204 -5.28 5.95 5.85
CA LEU A 204 -5.09 4.65 6.48
C LEU A 204 -6.12 3.67 5.93
N SER A 205 -5.66 2.52 5.46
CA SER A 205 -6.54 1.45 5.01
C SER A 205 -6.25 0.14 5.71
N THR A 206 -7.28 -0.67 5.91
CA THR A 206 -7.13 -2.07 6.33
C THR A 206 -7.55 -3.00 5.20
N LEU A 207 -6.81 -4.09 5.05
CA LEU A 207 -7.14 -5.21 4.18
C LEU A 207 -7.10 -6.49 5.02
N VAL A 208 -7.98 -7.45 4.76
CA VAL A 208 -7.83 -8.78 5.38
C VAL A 208 -6.75 -9.55 4.63
N VAL A 209 -5.83 -10.18 5.36
CA VAL A 209 -4.82 -11.09 4.80
C VAL A 209 -5.50 -12.28 4.11
N SER A 210 -5.00 -12.68 2.95
CA SER A 210 -5.55 -13.79 2.17
C SER A 210 -4.45 -14.53 1.43
N PHE A 211 -4.64 -15.83 1.21
CA PHE A 211 -3.66 -16.70 0.55
C PHE A 211 -4.28 -17.45 -0.64
N PRO A 212 -4.55 -16.77 -1.78
CA PRO A 212 -5.11 -17.40 -2.97
C PRO A 212 -4.33 -18.62 -3.49
N MET A 213 -3.00 -18.64 -3.34
CA MET A 213 -2.15 -19.78 -3.70
C MET A 213 -1.91 -20.76 -2.54
N GLY A 214 -2.58 -20.56 -1.40
CA GLY A 214 -2.48 -21.39 -0.19
C GLY A 214 -1.43 -20.92 0.82
N GLU A 215 -1.54 -21.43 2.05
CA GLU A 215 -0.77 -20.92 3.20
C GLU A 215 0.65 -21.47 3.31
N ALA A 216 1.07 -22.38 2.43
CA ALA A 216 2.34 -23.11 2.57
C ALA A 216 3.54 -22.16 2.70
N ARG A 217 3.61 -21.12 1.86
CA ARG A 217 4.67 -20.11 1.93
C ARG A 217 4.57 -19.28 3.20
N PHE A 218 3.37 -18.87 3.60
CA PHE A 218 3.13 -18.10 4.82
C PHE A 218 3.63 -18.84 6.07
N ARG A 219 3.30 -20.12 6.18
CA ARG A 219 3.64 -20.97 7.32
C ARG A 219 5.13 -21.26 7.47
N THR A 220 5.96 -21.05 6.44
CA THR A 220 7.43 -21.22 6.55
C THR A 220 8.09 -20.32 7.60
N GLY A 221 7.49 -19.16 7.92
CA GLY A 221 7.94 -18.26 8.99
C GLY A 221 6.95 -18.13 10.15
N PHE A 222 5.80 -18.84 10.07
CA PHE A 222 4.71 -18.75 11.02
C PHE A 222 4.01 -20.12 11.16
N GLU A 223 4.74 -21.09 11.71
CA GLU A 223 4.32 -22.50 11.76
C GLU A 223 3.03 -22.71 12.56
N ASP A 224 2.90 -22.01 13.69
CA ASP A 224 1.76 -22.03 14.62
C ASP A 224 0.59 -21.13 14.18
N PHE A 225 0.63 -20.58 12.95
CA PHE A 225 -0.41 -19.67 12.47
C PHE A 225 -1.80 -20.31 12.51
N GLN A 226 -2.73 -19.62 13.17
CA GLN A 226 -4.15 -19.90 13.12
C GLN A 226 -4.87 -18.66 12.58
N PRO A 227 -5.59 -18.78 11.44
CA PRO A 227 -6.27 -17.64 10.85
C PRO A 227 -7.40 -17.15 11.75
N LEU A 228 -7.65 -15.84 11.71
CA LEU A 228 -8.80 -15.25 12.40
C LEU A 228 -10.10 -15.59 11.67
N GLY A 229 -11.10 -16.06 12.40
CA GLY A 229 -12.47 -16.11 11.92
C GLY A 229 -13.09 -14.71 11.78
N GLN A 230 -14.22 -14.59 11.07
CA GLN A 230 -14.88 -13.31 10.80
C GLN A 230 -15.09 -12.44 12.06
N ARG A 231 -15.59 -13.03 13.16
CA ARG A 231 -15.78 -12.29 14.42
C ARG A 231 -14.45 -11.80 15.01
N GLN A 232 -13.37 -12.59 14.91
CA GLN A 232 -12.05 -12.21 15.41
C GLN A 232 -11.43 -11.09 14.57
N LEU A 233 -11.63 -11.11 13.24
CA LEU A 233 -11.22 -10.00 12.36
C LEU A 233 -11.91 -8.68 12.73
N PHE A 234 -13.17 -8.72 13.19
CA PHE A 234 -13.86 -7.53 13.68
C PHE A 234 -13.34 -7.07 15.04
N LEU A 235 -13.05 -8.00 15.95
CA LEU A 235 -12.44 -7.66 17.25
C LEU A 235 -11.06 -7.00 17.08
N GLU A 236 -10.25 -7.49 16.13
CA GLU A 236 -8.94 -6.89 15.84
C GLU A 236 -9.09 -5.47 15.29
N VAL A 237 -10.02 -5.25 14.35
CA VAL A 237 -10.31 -3.90 13.83
C VAL A 237 -10.91 -3.00 14.90
N GLU A 238 -11.77 -3.51 15.77
CA GLU A 238 -12.30 -2.76 16.90
C GLU A 238 -11.17 -2.28 17.79
N ARG A 239 -10.26 -3.18 18.18
CA ARG A 239 -9.10 -2.85 19.02
C ARG A 239 -8.19 -1.83 18.36
N LEU A 240 -7.89 -2.00 17.07
CA LEU A 240 -7.13 -1.02 16.29
C LEU A 240 -7.81 0.36 16.34
N LEU A 241 -9.10 0.44 15.99
CA LEU A 241 -9.86 1.70 15.99
C LEU A 241 -9.92 2.33 17.39
N GLN A 242 -10.07 1.54 18.45
CA GLN A 242 -10.06 2.01 19.83
C GLN A 242 -8.71 2.67 20.18
N GLY A 243 -7.59 2.06 19.78
CA GLY A 243 -6.25 2.58 20.03
C GLY A 243 -5.84 3.77 19.15
N LEU A 244 -6.53 4.04 18.04
CA LEU A 244 -6.18 5.12 17.11
C LEU A 244 -6.57 6.51 17.65
N GLU A 245 -5.61 7.41 17.69
CA GLU A 245 -5.71 8.82 18.09
C GLU A 245 -5.29 9.73 16.92
N LEU A 246 -5.89 9.50 15.75
CA LEU A 246 -5.61 10.27 14.53
C LEU A 246 -6.48 11.52 14.48
N ARG A 247 -5.90 12.62 14.00
CA ARG A 247 -6.55 13.94 13.99
C ARG A 247 -7.39 14.17 12.73
N ASP A 248 -6.83 13.86 11.57
CA ASP A 248 -7.46 14.06 10.26
C ASP A 248 -6.92 13.02 9.27
N THR A 249 -7.30 11.77 9.47
CA THR A 249 -6.89 10.66 8.59
C THR A 249 -8.09 10.07 7.91
N VAL A 250 -8.07 10.02 6.58
CA VAL A 250 -9.09 9.35 5.79
C VAL A 250 -8.93 7.83 5.96
N PHE A 251 -9.93 7.20 6.59
CA PHE A 251 -9.92 5.76 6.85
C PHE A 251 -10.80 4.99 5.87
N ARG A 252 -10.26 3.91 5.29
CA ARG A 252 -10.96 3.04 4.35
C ARG A 252 -10.71 1.57 4.65
N SER A 253 -11.79 0.82 4.87
CA SER A 253 -11.78 -0.65 4.91
C SER A 253 -12.73 -1.18 3.83
N ASP A 254 -12.59 -0.69 2.60
CA ASP A 254 -13.50 -1.00 1.49
C ASP A 254 -12.88 -1.85 0.38
N HIS A 255 -11.60 -2.22 0.53
CA HIS A 255 -10.95 -3.25 -0.28
C HIS A 255 -11.76 -4.54 -0.31
N ALA A 256 -11.78 -5.26 -1.44
CA ALA A 256 -12.64 -6.42 -1.67
C ALA A 256 -12.45 -7.54 -0.63
N SER A 257 -11.27 -7.65 -0.02
CA SER A 257 -10.99 -8.64 1.03
C SER A 257 -11.73 -8.37 2.36
N ASN A 258 -12.22 -7.16 2.62
CA ASN A 258 -12.91 -6.84 3.87
C ASN A 258 -14.37 -7.28 3.86
N TYR A 259 -14.83 -7.88 4.97
CA TYR A 259 -16.23 -8.24 5.21
C TYR A 259 -17.11 -7.01 5.46
N LEU A 260 -16.63 -6.09 6.30
CA LEU A 260 -17.35 -4.89 6.70
C LEU A 260 -16.74 -3.68 5.99
N VAL A 261 -17.55 -2.97 5.21
CA VAL A 261 -17.11 -1.74 4.55
C VAL A 261 -17.16 -0.59 5.55
N LEU A 262 -15.99 -0.02 5.87
CA LEU A 262 -15.87 1.16 6.73
C LEU A 262 -15.31 2.34 5.95
N LYS A 263 -15.95 3.51 6.08
CA LYS A 263 -15.52 4.77 5.49
C LYS A 263 -15.76 5.92 6.46
N GLY A 264 -14.74 6.71 6.73
CA GLY A 264 -14.83 7.91 7.56
C GLY A 264 -13.50 8.64 7.63
N ASN A 265 -13.48 9.72 8.39
CA ASN A 265 -12.27 10.46 8.76
C ASN A 265 -12.01 10.25 10.26
N LEU A 266 -10.94 9.53 10.59
CA LEU A 266 -10.53 9.28 11.97
C LEU A 266 -10.13 10.60 12.64
N GLY A 267 -10.64 10.78 13.86
CA GLY A 267 -10.82 12.08 14.50
C GLY A 267 -12.31 12.30 14.71
N ALA A 268 -13.01 12.82 13.70
CA ALA A 268 -14.44 13.12 13.77
C ALA A 268 -15.35 11.86 13.76
N ASP A 269 -15.00 10.84 12.98
CA ASP A 269 -15.87 9.67 12.77
C ASP A 269 -15.56 8.46 13.67
N LYS A 270 -14.59 8.56 14.58
CA LYS A 270 -14.08 7.41 15.35
C LYS A 270 -15.20 6.65 16.06
N GLU A 271 -16.03 7.34 16.82
CA GLU A 271 -17.15 6.72 17.56
C GLU A 271 -18.18 6.06 16.64
N ARG A 272 -18.46 6.69 15.50
CA ARG A 272 -19.37 6.13 14.49
C ARG A 272 -18.82 4.84 13.89
N LEU A 273 -17.53 4.82 13.56
CA LEU A 273 -16.86 3.62 13.01
C LEU A 273 -16.82 2.49 14.05
N LEU A 274 -16.51 2.81 15.31
CA LEU A 274 -16.54 1.83 16.42
C LEU A 274 -17.93 1.24 16.61
N ALA A 275 -18.98 2.06 16.59
CA ALA A 275 -20.36 1.59 16.69
C ALA A 275 -20.73 0.62 15.54
N GLN A 276 -20.29 0.90 14.31
CA GLN A 276 -20.51 0.00 13.17
C GLN A 276 -19.82 -1.35 13.35
N VAL A 277 -18.59 -1.37 13.86
CA VAL A 277 -17.85 -2.61 14.12
C VAL A 277 -18.51 -3.41 15.24
N ARG A 278 -18.89 -2.76 16.35
CA ARG A 278 -19.61 -3.40 17.47
C ARG A 278 -20.95 -4.00 17.01
N GLN A 279 -21.69 -3.28 16.17
CA GLN A 279 -22.91 -3.81 15.57
C GLN A 279 -22.65 -5.06 14.72
N ALA A 280 -21.56 -5.07 13.93
CA ALA A 280 -21.18 -6.24 13.15
C ALA A 280 -20.76 -7.44 14.03
N ILE A 281 -20.18 -7.20 15.21
CA ILE A 281 -19.82 -8.23 16.19
C ILE A 281 -21.06 -8.82 16.87
N GLU A 282 -21.98 -7.97 17.33
CA GLU A 282 -23.14 -8.38 18.13
C GLU A 282 -24.31 -8.88 17.28
N ARG A 283 -24.51 -8.27 16.10
CA ARG A 283 -25.67 -8.50 15.23
C ARG A 283 -25.25 -8.56 13.75
N PRO A 284 -24.40 -9.53 13.36
CA PRO A 284 -23.86 -9.61 11.99
C PRO A 284 -24.95 -9.68 10.90
N GLN A 285 -26.09 -10.31 11.19
CA GLN A 285 -27.26 -10.40 10.29
C GLN A 285 -27.90 -9.03 10.00
N SER A 286 -27.69 -8.03 10.86
CA SER A 286 -28.25 -6.68 10.71
C SER A 286 -27.37 -5.73 9.89
N VAL A 287 -26.18 -6.19 9.51
CA VAL A 287 -25.18 -5.40 8.79
C VAL A 287 -24.96 -6.04 7.43
N GLY A 288 -24.86 -5.24 6.36
CA GLY A 288 -24.61 -5.71 5.00
C GLY A 288 -23.18 -6.21 4.80
N LEU A 289 -22.80 -7.28 5.51
CA LEU A 289 -21.49 -7.90 5.38
C LEU A 289 -21.33 -8.56 4.01
N ARG A 290 -20.15 -8.41 3.41
CA ARG A 290 -19.80 -9.13 2.18
C ARG A 290 -19.79 -10.63 2.46
N GLN A 291 -20.37 -11.39 1.54
CA GLN A 291 -20.29 -12.84 1.53
C GLN A 291 -18.93 -13.30 1.02
N GLU A 292 -18.55 -14.54 1.31
CA GLU A 292 -17.22 -15.05 0.93
C GLU A 292 -16.98 -15.00 -0.58
N TRP A 293 -17.99 -15.32 -1.39
CA TRP A 293 -17.91 -15.24 -2.86
C TRP A 293 -17.78 -13.79 -3.40
N GLN A 294 -18.05 -12.78 -2.58
CA GLN A 294 -17.86 -11.37 -2.91
C GLN A 294 -16.48 -10.86 -2.49
N ARG A 295 -15.69 -11.68 -1.78
CA ARG A 295 -14.34 -11.37 -1.32
C ARG A 295 -13.33 -12.01 -2.26
N GLY A 296 -12.43 -11.22 -2.80
CA GLY A 296 -11.42 -11.68 -3.74
C GLY A 296 -10.98 -10.56 -4.68
N LEU A 297 -9.78 -10.71 -5.24
CA LEU A 297 -9.23 -9.84 -6.29
C LEU A 297 -9.46 -10.48 -7.66
#